data_AF-A0A6I1DXG2-F1
#
_entry.id   AF-A0A6I1DXG2-F1
#
_cell.length_a   1.000
_cell.length_b   1.000
_cell.length_c   1.000
_cell.angle_alpha   90.00
_cell.angle_beta   90.00
_cell.angle_gamma   90.00
#
_symmetry.space_group_name_H-M   'P 1'
#
loop_
_entity.id
_entity.type
_entity.pdbx_description
1 polymer ?
#
loop_
_entity_poly.entity_id
_entity_poly.type
_entity_poly.pdbx_seq_one_letter_code
_entity_poly.pdbx_strand_id
1 'polypeptide(L)'
;MSIFFLMATVLLEIPFSKKVGQLGRTEIYPFNFVTFQLQLVTFRINQLSYSIKRFIMQESFYRSLLTYSYNIVGSLEDARDLVQDTMEKYIGLDKSTIQNERSYLIKSVINLSINFKKRSEKFSKYGIWLPEPIATEETDAHLIKRQVANYSLLVLFEELNPKERAVFMLKESFNYKHDEIAKVLDISVENSRKLYSRSKKHLAQTEIKKDLPPKNCMAPYIDALMEGDTDKLETLFADDIALMADGGHTVKVVTRITEGKERTAELMQYVYAMFLNGKECVFNYINHQPALWFKNNGKVISCMVFQFDNEKKFKNIYSIVDPDKLNSLYLRNEGFNGNKIDKLLSSLNPN
;
A
#
# COMPACT_ATOMS: atom_id res chain seq x y z
N MET A 1 -3.05 23.22 2.72
CA MET A 1 -2.88 24.59 3.25
C MET A 1 -3.90 24.93 4.34
N SER A 2 -4.19 24.02 5.29
CA SER A 2 -5.37 24.21 6.18
C SER A 2 -5.03 24.38 7.66
N ILE A 3 -3.78 24.11 8.08
CA ILE A 3 -3.36 24.20 9.48
C ILE A 3 -2.75 25.57 9.79
N PHE A 4 -1.94 26.13 8.89
CA PHE A 4 -1.33 27.46 9.06
C PHE A 4 -2.36 28.60 8.99
N PHE A 5 -3.33 28.50 8.07
CA PHE A 5 -4.40 29.50 7.94
C PHE A 5 -5.30 29.50 9.17
N LEU A 6 -5.65 28.32 9.68
CA LEU A 6 -6.50 28.18 10.87
C LEU A 6 -5.78 28.59 12.17
N MET A 7 -4.47 28.33 12.28
CA MET A 7 -3.63 28.83 13.38
C MET A 7 -3.51 30.36 13.36
N ALA A 8 -3.38 30.98 12.18
CA ALA A 8 -3.32 32.43 12.03
C ALA A 8 -4.65 33.09 12.41
N THR A 9 -5.80 32.55 12.01
CA THR A 9 -7.12 33.10 12.38
C THR A 9 -7.41 32.98 13.89
N VAL A 10 -6.96 31.91 14.54
CA VAL A 10 -7.17 31.71 15.99
C VAL A 10 -6.24 32.60 16.84
N LEU A 11 -5.06 32.96 16.35
CA LEU A 11 -4.12 33.84 17.05
C LEU A 11 -4.31 35.34 16.75
N LEU A 12 -4.84 35.70 15.57
CA LEU A 12 -5.02 37.11 15.16
C LEU A 12 -6.33 37.76 15.67
N GLU A 13 -7.29 36.98 16.18
CA GLU A 13 -8.54 37.49 16.78
C GLU A 13 -8.52 37.53 18.32
N ILE A 14 -7.35 37.59 18.96
CA ILE A 14 -7.29 38.04 20.35
C ILE A 14 -7.25 39.57 20.31
N PRO A 15 -8.29 40.30 20.73
CA PRO A 15 -8.21 41.74 20.82
C PRO A 15 -7.31 42.10 22.01
N PHE A 16 -5.98 42.07 21.81
CA PHE A 16 -5.11 42.94 22.57
C PHE A 16 -5.40 44.35 22.06
N SER A 17 -6.39 44.99 22.68
CA SER A 17 -6.72 46.40 22.47
C SER A 17 -5.46 47.26 22.66
N LYS A 18 -4.74 47.53 21.57
CA LYS A 18 -3.88 48.71 21.46
C LYS A 18 -4.80 49.93 21.30
N LYS A 19 -5.31 50.44 22.41
CA LYS A 19 -5.59 51.87 22.55
C LYS A 19 -4.44 52.49 23.31
N VAL A 20 -3.38 52.82 22.58
CA VAL A 20 -2.44 53.86 23.01
C VAL A 20 -2.88 55.13 22.29
N GLY A 21 -3.52 56.04 23.03
CA GLY A 21 -3.94 57.33 22.49
C GLY A 21 -4.97 58.07 23.34
N GLN A 22 -4.48 58.70 24.41
CA GLN A 22 -5.04 59.86 25.11
C GLN A 22 -6.38 59.71 25.85
N LEU A 23 -6.30 59.36 27.14
CA LEU A 23 -6.74 60.14 28.31
C LEU A 23 -6.67 59.23 29.55
N GLY A 24 -6.10 59.75 30.64
CA GLY A 24 -5.68 58.99 31.81
C GLY A 24 -6.80 58.32 32.61
N ARG A 25 -7.21 57.12 32.19
CA ARG A 25 -7.81 56.09 33.04
C ARG A 25 -7.28 54.73 32.64
N THR A 26 -6.61 54.06 33.57
CA THR A 26 -6.33 52.63 33.48
C THR A 26 -7.67 51.89 33.51
N GLU A 27 -8.21 51.54 32.33
CA GLU A 27 -9.34 50.62 32.24
C GLU A 27 -8.86 49.24 32.69
N ILE A 28 -9.07 48.95 33.97
CA ILE A 28 -8.97 47.60 34.52
C ILE A 28 -10.15 46.84 33.94
N TYR A 29 -9.91 46.04 32.91
CA TYR A 29 -10.92 45.12 32.40
C TYR A 29 -11.37 44.22 33.56
N PRO A 30 -12.69 44.07 33.79
CA PRO A 30 -13.17 43.21 34.86
C PRO A 30 -12.62 41.79 34.64
N PHE A 31 -12.13 41.16 35.71
CA PHE A 31 -11.57 39.80 35.71
C PHE A 31 -12.42 38.78 34.92
N ASN A 32 -13.75 39.01 34.88
CA ASN A 32 -14.74 38.22 34.15
C ASN A 32 -14.62 38.32 32.61
N PHE A 33 -14.14 39.43 32.05
CA PHE A 33 -13.96 39.59 30.60
C PHE A 33 -12.75 38.81 30.09
N VAL A 34 -11.63 38.89 30.82
CA VAL A 34 -10.42 38.13 30.49
C VAL A 34 -10.66 36.63 30.62
N THR A 35 -11.35 36.18 31.68
CA THR A 35 -11.73 34.77 31.84
C THR A 35 -12.69 34.26 30.76
N PHE A 36 -13.66 35.06 30.33
CA PHE A 36 -14.56 34.70 29.22
C PHE A 36 -13.82 34.54 27.88
N GLN A 37 -12.88 35.45 27.57
CA GLN A 37 -12.04 35.34 26.38
C GLN A 37 -11.14 34.09 26.43
N LEU A 38 -10.54 33.77 27.59
CA LEU A 38 -9.78 32.53 27.78
C LEU A 38 -10.64 31.27 27.59
N GLN A 39 -11.89 31.27 28.05
CA GLN A 39 -12.83 30.16 27.86
C GLN A 39 -13.19 29.95 26.39
N LEU A 40 -13.43 31.03 25.62
CA LEU A 40 -13.70 30.96 24.18
C LEU A 40 -12.49 30.43 23.39
N VAL A 41 -11.28 30.90 23.72
CA VAL A 41 -10.04 30.39 23.11
C VAL A 41 -9.85 28.91 23.43
N THR A 42 -10.08 28.50 24.68
CA THR A 42 -9.99 27.09 25.09
C THR A 42 -11.04 26.22 24.38
N PHE A 43 -12.27 26.71 24.22
CA PHE A 43 -13.31 26.01 23.46
C PHE A 43 -12.93 25.83 21.98
N ARG A 44 -12.42 26.88 21.32
CA ARG A 44 -11.96 26.79 19.92
C ARG A 44 -10.74 25.88 19.76
N ILE A 45 -9.78 25.93 20.69
CA ILE A 45 -8.63 25.00 20.72
C ILE A 45 -9.12 23.55 20.90
N ASN A 46 -10.10 23.30 21.76
CA ASN A 46 -10.69 21.98 21.94
C ASN A 46 -11.42 21.48 20.67
N GLN A 47 -12.19 22.34 20.00
CA GLN A 47 -12.85 22.02 18.73
C GLN A 47 -11.85 21.73 17.61
N LEU A 48 -10.77 22.50 17.54
CA LEU A 48 -9.68 22.27 16.58
C LEU A 48 -8.92 20.97 16.89
N SER A 49 -8.59 20.73 18.17
CA SER A 49 -7.99 19.48 18.63
C SER A 49 -8.87 18.28 18.29
N TYR A 50 -10.19 18.40 18.46
CA TYR A 50 -11.16 17.38 18.08
C TYR A 50 -11.19 17.14 16.57
N SER A 51 -11.21 18.20 15.76
CA SER A 51 -11.22 18.12 14.30
C SER A 51 -9.92 17.52 13.74
N ILE A 52 -8.76 17.90 14.30
CA ILE A 52 -7.46 17.34 13.96
C ILE A 52 -7.38 15.87 14.38
N LYS A 53 -7.80 15.53 15.60
CA LYS A 53 -7.87 14.12 16.05
C LYS A 53 -8.78 13.29 15.15
N ARG A 54 -9.93 13.83 14.75
CA ARG A 54 -10.88 13.18 13.84
C ARG A 54 -10.28 12.98 12.44
N PHE A 55 -9.58 13.98 11.91
CA PHE A 55 -8.89 13.89 10.62
C PHE A 55 -7.74 12.87 10.65
N ILE A 56 -6.87 12.93 11.67
CA ILE A 56 -5.77 11.96 11.87
C ILE A 56 -6.33 10.54 12.08
N MET A 57 -7.43 10.42 12.82
CA MET A 57 -8.13 9.15 13.01
C MET A 57 -8.69 8.63 11.68
N GLN A 58 -9.27 9.49 10.85
CA GLN A 58 -9.81 9.12 9.54
C GLN A 58 -8.70 8.67 8.56
N GLU A 59 -7.56 9.36 8.55
CA GLU A 59 -6.38 8.99 7.75
C GLU A 59 -5.77 7.66 8.18
N SER A 60 -5.48 7.50 9.48
CA SER A 60 -4.93 6.24 10.01
C SER A 60 -5.91 5.07 9.84
N PHE A 61 -7.20 5.34 9.93
CA PHE A 61 -8.25 4.36 9.72
C PHE A 61 -8.39 3.95 8.25
N TYR A 62 -8.34 4.90 7.32
CA TYR A 62 -8.30 4.65 5.88
C TYR A 62 -7.11 3.76 5.51
N ARG A 63 -5.90 4.08 5.99
CA ARG A 63 -4.70 3.26 5.75
C ARG A 63 -4.89 1.82 6.21
N SER A 64 -5.55 1.61 7.35
CA SER A 64 -5.85 0.27 7.85
C SER A 64 -6.82 -0.47 6.93
N LEU A 65 -7.94 0.16 6.53
CA LEU A 65 -8.91 -0.47 5.62
C LEU A 65 -8.29 -0.80 4.25
N LEU A 66 -7.46 0.11 3.72
CA LEU A 66 -6.75 -0.09 2.47
C LEU A 66 -5.77 -1.27 2.57
N THR A 67 -5.10 -1.44 3.72
CA THR A 67 -4.20 -2.58 3.96
C THR A 67 -4.96 -3.90 4.04
N TYR A 68 -6.14 -3.93 4.68
CA TYR A 68 -6.99 -5.12 4.65
C TYR A 68 -7.42 -5.48 3.23
N SER A 69 -7.90 -4.49 2.48
CA SER A 69 -8.43 -4.70 1.14
C SER A 69 -7.34 -5.11 0.15
N TYR A 70 -6.21 -4.41 0.12
CA TYR A 70 -5.09 -4.70 -0.76
C TYR A 70 -4.56 -6.12 -0.59
N ASN A 71 -4.34 -6.57 0.64
CA ASN A 71 -3.85 -7.93 0.88
C ASN A 71 -4.89 -9.02 0.49
N ILE A 72 -6.17 -8.68 0.38
CA ILE A 72 -7.21 -9.60 -0.10
C ILE A 72 -7.33 -9.57 -1.61
N VAL A 73 -7.29 -8.40 -2.26
CA VAL A 73 -7.56 -8.30 -3.71
C VAL A 73 -6.32 -8.40 -4.58
N GLY A 74 -5.18 -7.93 -4.07
CA GLY A 74 -3.90 -7.89 -4.79
C GLY A 74 -3.77 -6.74 -5.79
N SER A 75 -4.75 -5.84 -5.91
CA SER A 75 -4.65 -4.57 -6.65
C SER A 75 -4.88 -3.41 -5.70
N LEU A 76 -4.06 -2.37 -5.82
CA LEU A 76 -4.17 -1.17 -5.01
C LEU A 76 -5.31 -0.28 -5.50
N GLU A 77 -5.54 -0.20 -6.80
CA GLU A 77 -6.67 0.51 -7.39
C GLU A 77 -8.00 -0.09 -6.92
N ASP A 78 -8.20 -1.40 -7.13
CA ASP A 78 -9.39 -2.10 -6.65
C ASP A 78 -9.58 -1.92 -5.13
N ALA A 79 -8.48 -1.97 -4.36
CA ALA A 79 -8.54 -1.77 -2.92
C ALA A 79 -9.01 -0.37 -2.52
N ARG A 80 -8.60 0.68 -3.25
CA ARG A 80 -9.06 2.06 -2.99
C ARG A 80 -10.55 2.18 -3.25
N ASP A 81 -11.03 1.65 -4.37
CA ASP A 81 -12.44 1.69 -4.74
C ASP A 81 -13.30 0.98 -3.70
N LEU A 82 -12.89 -0.21 -3.25
CA LEU A 82 -13.62 -0.98 -2.23
C LEU A 82 -13.63 -0.28 -0.86
N VAL A 83 -12.56 0.42 -0.50
CA VAL A 83 -12.53 1.25 0.72
C VAL A 83 -13.46 2.45 0.58
N GLN A 84 -13.44 3.13 -0.58
CA GLN A 84 -14.32 4.25 -0.86
C GLN A 84 -15.79 3.84 -0.78
N ASP A 85 -16.18 2.77 -1.48
CA ASP A 85 -17.52 2.15 -1.41
C ASP A 85 -17.95 1.86 0.04
N THR A 86 -17.02 1.35 0.84
CA THR A 86 -17.28 1.01 2.25
C THR A 86 -17.54 2.26 3.08
N MET A 87 -16.74 3.31 2.88
CA MET A 87 -16.86 4.57 3.61
C MET A 87 -18.13 5.33 3.19
N GLU A 88 -18.47 5.36 1.90
CA GLU A 88 -19.69 5.99 1.40
C GLU A 88 -20.94 5.33 1.99
N LYS A 89 -21.02 3.99 1.96
CA LYS A 89 -22.11 3.24 2.60
C LYS A 89 -22.22 3.55 4.08
N TYR A 90 -21.07 3.62 4.77
CA TYR A 90 -21.05 3.93 6.20
C TYR A 90 -21.51 5.35 6.53
N ILE A 91 -21.20 6.35 5.68
CA ILE A 91 -21.66 7.74 5.88
C ILE A 91 -23.19 7.82 5.78
N GLY A 92 -23.82 7.05 4.90
CA GLY A 92 -25.27 7.04 4.70
C GLY A 92 -26.08 6.22 5.70
N LEU A 93 -25.44 5.53 6.67
CA LEU A 93 -26.12 4.66 7.63
C LEU A 93 -26.56 5.40 8.90
N ASP A 94 -27.68 4.94 9.49
CA ASP A 94 -28.02 5.29 10.86
C ASP A 94 -27.06 4.59 11.84
N LYS A 95 -26.23 5.40 12.49
CA LYS A 95 -25.17 4.95 13.40
C LYS A 95 -25.69 4.49 14.75
N SER A 96 -26.96 4.73 15.07
CA SER A 96 -27.58 4.32 16.35
C SER A 96 -27.46 2.81 16.62
N THR A 97 -27.34 2.00 15.57
CA THR A 97 -27.21 0.54 15.63
C THR A 97 -25.76 0.04 15.67
N ILE A 98 -24.77 0.92 15.46
CA ILE A 98 -23.36 0.54 15.35
C ILE A 98 -22.68 0.73 16.71
N GLN A 99 -22.43 -0.39 17.40
CA GLN A 99 -21.73 -0.37 18.69
C GLN A 99 -20.25 -0.02 18.57
N ASN A 100 -19.59 -0.45 17.49
CA ASN A 100 -18.18 -0.19 17.24
C ASN A 100 -17.94 0.11 15.76
N GLU A 101 -17.70 1.37 15.43
CA GLU A 101 -17.50 1.86 14.06
C GLU A 101 -16.31 1.19 13.37
N ARG A 102 -15.19 1.03 14.10
CA ARG A 102 -13.96 0.42 13.60
C ARG A 102 -14.18 -1.04 13.20
N SER A 103 -14.78 -1.83 14.09
CA SER A 103 -15.08 -3.23 13.82
C SER A 103 -16.08 -3.39 12.67
N TYR A 104 -17.07 -2.51 12.58
CA TYR A 104 -18.03 -2.51 11.48
C TYR A 104 -17.35 -2.27 10.13
N LEU A 105 -16.55 -1.20 10.01
CA LEU A 105 -15.88 -0.83 8.76
C LEU A 105 -14.83 -1.86 8.33
N ILE A 106 -14.05 -2.42 9.26
CA ILE A 106 -13.12 -3.52 8.97
C ILE A 106 -13.88 -4.76 8.45
N LYS A 107 -14.98 -5.14 9.13
CA LYS A 107 -15.83 -6.26 8.69
C LYS A 107 -16.40 -5.99 7.29
N SER A 108 -16.89 -4.78 7.04
CA SER A 108 -17.47 -4.40 5.75
C SER A 108 -16.45 -4.46 4.62
N VAL A 109 -15.27 -3.84 4.77
CA VAL A 109 -14.24 -3.83 3.71
C VAL A 109 -13.71 -5.22 3.41
N ILE A 110 -13.51 -6.06 4.44
CA ILE A 110 -13.04 -7.44 4.25
C ILE A 110 -14.08 -8.26 3.47
N ASN A 111 -15.35 -8.22 3.88
CA ASN A 111 -16.40 -8.95 3.19
C ASN A 111 -16.61 -8.46 1.75
N LEU A 112 -16.53 -7.14 1.53
CA LEU A 112 -16.62 -6.56 0.20
C LEU A 112 -15.45 -7.01 -0.69
N SER A 113 -14.22 -7.03 -0.15
CA SER A 113 -13.02 -7.49 -0.84
C SER A 113 -13.07 -8.98 -1.19
N ILE A 114 -13.55 -9.83 -0.26
CA ILE A 114 -13.77 -11.26 -0.50
C ILE A 114 -14.78 -11.46 -1.63
N ASN A 115 -15.89 -10.71 -1.61
CA ASN A 115 -16.93 -10.82 -2.62
C ASN A 115 -16.47 -10.31 -3.99
N PHE A 116 -15.68 -9.23 -4.02
CA PHE A 116 -15.04 -8.75 -5.23
C PHE A 116 -14.14 -9.83 -5.83
N LYS A 117 -13.20 -10.38 -5.06
CA LYS A 117 -12.25 -11.38 -5.56
C LYS A 117 -12.94 -12.63 -6.10
N LYS A 118 -13.97 -13.13 -5.40
CA LYS A 118 -14.82 -14.25 -5.87
C LYS A 118 -15.50 -13.99 -7.21
N ARG A 119 -15.86 -12.73 -7.51
CA ARG A 119 -16.42 -12.36 -8.80
C ARG A 119 -15.32 -12.28 -9.84
N SER A 120 -14.22 -11.59 -9.55
CA SER A 120 -13.10 -11.42 -10.48
C SER A 120 -12.47 -12.74 -10.93
N GLU A 121 -12.36 -13.72 -10.03
CA GLU A 121 -11.90 -15.09 -10.36
C GLU A 121 -12.78 -15.78 -11.42
N LYS A 122 -14.08 -15.48 -11.46
CA LYS A 122 -14.97 -16.06 -12.49
C LYS A 122 -14.78 -15.44 -13.87
N PHE A 123 -14.23 -14.23 -13.93
CA PHE A 123 -14.05 -13.47 -15.17
C PHE A 123 -12.60 -13.53 -15.70
N SER A 124 -11.62 -13.85 -14.85
CA SER A 124 -10.21 -13.96 -15.24
C SER A 124 -9.94 -15.26 -16.01
N LYS A 125 -9.80 -15.18 -17.34
CA LYS A 125 -9.43 -16.31 -18.22
C LYS A 125 -8.17 -16.04 -19.06
N TYR A 126 -7.46 -14.94 -18.83
CA TYR A 126 -6.44 -14.47 -19.77
C TYR A 126 -5.10 -14.23 -19.09
N GLY A 127 -4.23 -15.25 -19.14
CA GLY A 127 -2.81 -15.11 -18.83
C GLY A 127 -2.42 -15.21 -17.37
N ILE A 128 -1.15 -14.95 -17.09
CA ILE A 128 -0.61 -14.89 -15.73
C ILE A 128 -1.02 -13.57 -15.13
N TRP A 129 -1.53 -13.63 -13.91
CA TRP A 129 -1.81 -12.47 -13.09
C TRP A 129 -0.80 -12.39 -11.94
N LEU A 130 -0.08 -11.28 -11.85
CA LEU A 130 0.74 -10.93 -10.70
C LEU A 130 0.06 -9.79 -9.91
N PRO A 131 0.15 -9.77 -8.57
CA PRO A 131 -0.36 -8.65 -7.77
C PRO A 131 0.24 -7.30 -8.18
N GLU A 132 -0.48 -6.22 -7.97
CA GLU A 132 0.04 -4.88 -8.19
C GLU A 132 1.19 -4.60 -7.18
N PRO A 133 2.40 -4.27 -7.66
CA PRO A 133 3.56 -4.06 -6.79
C PRO A 133 3.46 -2.75 -6.02
N ILE A 134 3.91 -2.74 -4.77
CA ILE A 134 3.96 -1.54 -3.91
C ILE A 134 5.34 -1.36 -3.32
N ALA A 135 5.90 -0.15 -3.47
CA ALA A 135 7.12 0.29 -2.79
C ALA A 135 6.86 0.47 -1.27
N THR A 136 6.95 -0.61 -0.50
CA THR A 136 6.59 -0.62 0.93
C THR A 136 7.61 0.07 1.82
N GLU A 137 8.85 0.19 1.35
CA GLU A 137 9.97 0.75 2.13
C GLU A 137 10.22 2.24 1.85
N GLU A 138 9.48 2.83 0.91
CA GLU A 138 9.44 4.28 0.71
C GLU A 138 8.48 4.96 1.70
N THR A 139 8.76 6.23 2.03
CA THR A 139 8.13 6.98 3.14
C THR A 139 6.62 7.17 3.05
N ASP A 140 6.02 7.02 1.86
CA ASP A 140 4.62 7.38 1.56
C ASP A 140 3.71 6.20 1.18
N ALA A 141 4.00 4.99 1.66
CA ALA A 141 3.01 3.92 1.56
C ALA A 141 1.74 4.33 2.34
N HIS A 142 0.62 4.60 1.63
CA HIS A 142 -0.73 4.78 2.22
C HIS A 142 -1.27 3.52 2.91
N LEU A 143 -0.40 2.54 3.15
CA LEU A 143 -0.66 1.26 3.77
C LEU A 143 0.10 1.18 5.09
N ILE A 144 -0.36 0.32 5.98
CA ILE A 144 0.37 -0.01 7.19
C ILE A 144 1.47 -0.99 6.80
N LYS A 145 2.66 -0.46 6.51
CA LYS A 145 3.86 -1.18 6.08
C LYS A 145 4.01 -2.57 6.71
N ARG A 146 4.01 -2.67 8.04
CA ARG A 146 4.22 -3.94 8.78
C ARG A 146 3.12 -5.00 8.56
N GLN A 147 1.96 -4.60 8.04
CA GLN A 147 0.81 -5.44 7.80
C GLN A 147 0.61 -5.75 6.31
N VAL A 148 1.44 -5.20 5.42
CA VAL A 148 1.45 -5.57 4.00
C VAL A 148 2.11 -6.93 3.85
N ALA A 149 1.52 -7.80 3.05
CA ALA A 149 2.09 -9.11 2.78
C ALA A 149 3.30 -9.01 1.84
N ASN A 150 4.25 -9.93 2.01
CA ASN A 150 5.39 -10.06 1.09
C ASN A 150 4.89 -10.38 -0.33
N TYR A 151 5.62 -9.94 -1.36
CA TYR A 151 5.17 -10.08 -2.75
C TYR A 151 4.85 -11.54 -3.14
N SER A 152 5.76 -12.46 -2.83
CA SER A 152 5.63 -13.89 -3.15
C SER A 152 4.42 -14.52 -2.46
N LEU A 153 4.09 -14.04 -1.26
CA LEU A 153 2.90 -14.47 -0.54
C LEU A 153 1.62 -13.98 -1.22
N LEU A 154 1.61 -12.74 -1.73
CA LEU A 154 0.49 -12.22 -2.53
C LEU A 154 0.31 -13.00 -3.83
N VAL A 155 1.40 -13.42 -4.49
CA VAL A 155 1.35 -14.28 -5.69
C VAL A 155 0.70 -15.62 -5.34
N LEU A 156 1.15 -16.28 -4.27
CA LEU A 156 0.59 -17.58 -3.86
C LEU A 156 -0.85 -17.50 -3.37
N PHE A 157 -1.28 -16.35 -2.88
CA PHE A 157 -2.68 -16.17 -2.54
C PHE A 157 -3.62 -16.29 -3.74
N GLU A 158 -3.14 -16.08 -4.97
CA GLU A 158 -3.92 -16.30 -6.19
C GLU A 158 -4.33 -17.77 -6.39
N GLU A 159 -3.66 -18.70 -5.71
CA GLU A 159 -4.03 -20.12 -5.71
C GLU A 159 -5.03 -20.49 -4.59
N LEU A 160 -5.22 -19.60 -3.62
CA LEU A 160 -6.17 -19.77 -2.52
C LEU A 160 -7.54 -19.20 -2.86
N ASN A 161 -8.59 -19.83 -2.35
CA ASN A 161 -9.90 -19.18 -2.41
C ASN A 161 -9.93 -17.90 -1.54
N PRO A 162 -10.82 -16.94 -1.83
CA PRO A 162 -10.81 -15.65 -1.15
C PRO A 162 -11.01 -15.70 0.38
N LYS A 163 -11.71 -16.73 0.90
CA LYS A 163 -11.87 -16.90 2.35
C LYS A 163 -10.61 -17.46 3.02
N GLU A 164 -9.94 -18.42 2.38
CA GLU A 164 -8.65 -18.94 2.85
C GLU A 164 -7.61 -17.82 2.93
N ARG A 165 -7.50 -17.02 1.86
CA ARG A 165 -6.67 -15.82 1.81
C ARG A 165 -6.96 -14.87 2.97
N ALA A 166 -8.22 -14.48 3.17
CA ALA A 166 -8.61 -13.56 4.23
C ALA A 166 -8.29 -14.11 5.64
N VAL A 167 -8.56 -15.39 5.89
CA VAL A 167 -8.24 -16.03 7.17
C VAL A 167 -6.73 -16.03 7.42
N PHE A 168 -5.93 -16.40 6.43
CA PHE A 168 -4.48 -16.40 6.56
C PHE A 168 -3.94 -14.99 6.84
N MET A 169 -4.39 -14.00 6.07
CA MET A 169 -3.99 -12.61 6.24
C MET A 169 -4.33 -12.03 7.61
N LEU A 170 -5.56 -12.24 8.08
CA LEU A 170 -5.98 -11.81 9.41
C LEU A 170 -5.14 -12.44 10.50
N LYS A 171 -4.73 -13.70 10.31
CA LYS A 171 -3.93 -14.44 11.28
C LYS A 171 -2.46 -14.02 11.30
N GLU A 172 -1.81 -13.94 10.14
CA GLU A 172 -0.37 -13.73 10.02
C GLU A 172 0.04 -12.25 10.04
N SER A 173 -0.66 -11.39 9.30
CA SER A 173 -0.26 -9.97 9.18
C SER A 173 -0.94 -9.07 10.21
N PHE A 174 -2.18 -9.40 10.59
CA PHE A 174 -2.95 -8.60 11.56
C PHE A 174 -3.01 -9.21 12.96
N ASN A 175 -2.49 -10.43 13.16
CA ASN A 175 -2.39 -11.12 14.44
C ASN A 175 -3.75 -11.38 15.16
N TYR A 176 -4.81 -11.64 14.40
CA TYR A 176 -6.13 -11.95 14.96
C TYR A 176 -6.17 -13.37 15.55
N LYS A 177 -6.97 -13.55 16.59
CA LYS A 177 -7.35 -14.87 17.11
C LYS A 177 -8.48 -15.47 16.28
N HIS A 178 -8.65 -16.79 16.32
CA HIS A 178 -9.66 -17.47 15.49
C HIS A 178 -11.09 -17.06 15.85
N ASP A 179 -11.37 -16.69 17.10
CA ASP A 179 -12.66 -16.16 17.55
C ASP A 179 -12.93 -14.75 17.00
N GLU A 180 -11.90 -13.93 16.85
CA GLU A 180 -12.01 -12.62 16.20
C GLU A 180 -12.25 -12.77 14.70
N ILE A 181 -11.50 -13.67 14.04
CA ILE A 181 -11.68 -13.98 12.61
C ILE A 181 -13.10 -14.52 12.35
N ALA A 182 -13.58 -15.42 13.21
CA ALA A 182 -14.94 -15.97 13.13
C ALA A 182 -16.02 -14.87 13.14
N LYS A 183 -15.89 -13.87 14.03
CA LYS A 183 -16.82 -12.73 14.12
C LYS A 183 -16.77 -11.83 12.88
N VAL A 184 -15.57 -11.56 12.36
CA VAL A 184 -15.36 -10.71 11.18
C VAL A 184 -15.92 -11.37 9.91
N LEU A 185 -15.63 -12.65 9.71
CA LEU A 185 -15.99 -13.38 8.49
C LEU A 185 -17.35 -14.08 8.56
N ASP A 186 -18.03 -14.01 9.71
CA ASP A 186 -19.31 -14.66 9.98
C ASP A 186 -19.24 -16.19 9.71
N ILE A 187 -18.28 -16.84 10.37
CA ILE A 187 -18.03 -18.30 10.28
C ILE A 187 -17.79 -18.87 11.68
N SER A 188 -17.85 -20.19 11.83
CA SER A 188 -17.47 -20.84 13.10
C SER A 188 -15.95 -20.76 13.35
N VAL A 189 -15.55 -20.85 14.63
CA VAL A 189 -14.13 -20.88 15.03
C VAL A 189 -13.42 -22.10 14.45
N GLU A 190 -14.10 -23.24 14.39
CA GLU A 190 -13.60 -24.47 13.77
C GLU A 190 -13.36 -24.26 12.28
N ASN A 191 -14.26 -23.57 11.58
CA ASN A 191 -14.10 -23.26 10.17
C ASN A 191 -12.90 -22.33 9.95
N SER A 192 -12.72 -21.30 10.80
CA SER A 192 -11.53 -20.44 10.76
C SER A 192 -10.23 -21.24 10.89
N ARG A 193 -10.15 -22.18 11.85
CA ARG A 193 -8.98 -23.06 12.02
C ARG A 193 -8.74 -23.95 10.80
N LYS A 194 -9.81 -24.54 10.24
CA LYS A 194 -9.73 -25.40 9.05
C LYS A 194 -9.22 -24.64 7.84
N LEU A 195 -9.79 -23.46 7.54
CA LEU A 195 -9.36 -22.61 6.43
C LEU A 195 -7.89 -22.21 6.59
N TYR A 196 -7.50 -21.76 7.78
CA TYR A 196 -6.11 -21.41 8.07
C TYR A 196 -5.14 -22.58 7.87
N SER A 197 -5.49 -23.77 8.37
CA SER A 197 -4.66 -24.98 8.21
C SER A 197 -4.49 -25.35 6.73
N ARG A 198 -5.56 -25.23 5.93
CA ARG A 198 -5.50 -25.44 4.48
C ARG A 198 -4.59 -24.42 3.79
N SER A 199 -4.75 -23.14 4.11
CA SER A 199 -3.87 -22.07 3.60
C SER A 199 -2.41 -22.35 3.93
N LYS A 200 -2.09 -22.67 5.20
CA LYS A 200 -0.73 -23.03 5.63
C LYS A 200 -0.15 -24.20 4.84
N LYS A 201 -0.95 -25.24 4.59
CA LYS A 201 -0.49 -26.42 3.83
C LYS A 201 -0.15 -26.05 2.39
N HIS A 202 -0.94 -25.17 1.78
CA HIS A 202 -0.70 -24.70 0.42
C HIS A 202 0.52 -23.77 0.35
N LEU A 203 0.72 -22.94 1.36
CA LEU A 203 1.80 -21.95 1.44
C LEU A 203 3.09 -22.48 2.06
N ALA A 204 3.14 -23.77 2.45
CA ALA A 204 4.23 -24.36 3.23
C ALA A 204 5.61 -24.26 2.57
N GLN A 205 5.65 -24.03 1.26
CA GLN A 205 6.89 -23.88 0.48
C GLN A 205 7.48 -22.45 0.53
N THR A 206 6.78 -21.48 1.13
CA THR A 206 7.25 -20.10 1.22
C THR A 206 7.54 -19.72 2.66
N GLU A 207 8.83 -19.63 2.97
CA GLU A 207 9.27 -19.01 4.22
C GLU A 207 9.07 -17.50 4.15
N ILE A 208 8.32 -16.96 5.12
CA ILE A 208 8.16 -15.52 5.31
C ILE A 208 9.41 -15.01 6.03
N LYS A 209 10.45 -14.66 5.27
CA LYS A 209 11.63 -14.01 5.82
C LYS A 209 11.30 -12.58 6.22
N LYS A 210 11.73 -12.20 7.42
CA LYS A 210 11.50 -10.86 7.99
C LYS A 210 12.63 -9.89 7.70
N ASP A 211 13.83 -10.40 7.40
CA ASP A 211 14.99 -9.56 7.17
C ASP A 211 15.12 -9.20 5.69
N LEU A 212 15.18 -7.90 5.42
CA LEU A 212 15.38 -7.37 4.08
C LEU A 212 16.85 -7.61 3.67
N PRO A 213 17.10 -8.19 2.48
CA PRO A 213 18.45 -8.27 1.93
C PRO A 213 19.10 -6.88 1.83
N PRO A 214 20.43 -6.76 1.94
CA PRO A 214 21.10 -5.46 1.88
C PRO A 214 20.92 -4.81 0.49
N LYS A 215 21.02 -3.47 0.40
CA LYS A 215 20.78 -2.73 -0.86
C LYS A 215 21.67 -3.16 -2.03
N ASN A 216 22.85 -3.69 -1.76
CA ASN A 216 23.79 -4.18 -2.77
C ASN A 216 23.58 -5.66 -3.16
N CYS A 217 22.54 -6.33 -2.64
CA CYS A 217 22.30 -7.75 -2.95
C CYS A 217 22.07 -8.04 -4.44
N MET A 218 21.68 -7.03 -5.22
CA MET A 218 21.42 -7.15 -6.65
C MET A 218 22.63 -6.79 -7.53
N ALA A 219 23.74 -6.31 -6.97
CA ALA A 219 24.90 -5.90 -7.76
C ALA A 219 25.45 -7.03 -8.64
N PRO A 220 25.70 -8.26 -8.12
CA PRO A 220 26.21 -9.35 -8.95
C PRO A 220 25.30 -9.73 -10.13
N TYR A 221 23.98 -9.59 -9.94
CA TYR A 221 23.00 -9.86 -10.98
C TYR A 221 23.05 -8.81 -12.09
N ILE A 222 23.16 -7.53 -11.72
CA ILE A 222 23.28 -6.43 -12.69
C ILE A 222 24.60 -6.53 -13.44
N ASP A 223 25.70 -6.80 -12.73
CA ASP A 223 27.03 -6.96 -13.34
C ASP A 223 27.03 -8.08 -14.39
N ALA A 224 26.46 -9.24 -14.05
CA ALA A 224 26.36 -10.37 -14.98
C ALA A 224 25.50 -10.03 -16.23
N LEU A 225 24.38 -9.31 -16.06
CA LEU A 225 23.57 -8.85 -17.21
C LEU A 225 24.33 -7.86 -18.11
N MET A 226 25.08 -6.94 -17.51
CA MET A 226 25.88 -5.94 -18.23
C MET A 226 27.03 -6.58 -19.01
N GLU A 227 27.67 -7.59 -18.45
CA GLU A 227 28.76 -8.34 -19.09
C GLU A 227 28.26 -9.37 -20.11
N GLY A 228 26.97 -9.74 -20.04
CA GLY A 228 26.41 -10.80 -20.87
C GLY A 228 26.81 -12.21 -20.41
N ASP A 229 27.13 -12.37 -19.13
CA ASP A 229 27.67 -13.59 -18.54
C ASP A 229 26.53 -14.45 -17.96
N THR A 230 25.99 -15.35 -18.79
CA THR A 230 24.91 -16.27 -18.40
C THR A 230 25.36 -17.28 -17.36
N ASP A 231 26.63 -17.71 -17.39
CA ASP A 231 27.18 -18.66 -16.41
C ASP A 231 27.18 -18.03 -15.01
N LYS A 232 27.57 -16.76 -14.89
CA LYS A 232 27.45 -16.01 -13.63
C LYS A 232 26.00 -15.88 -13.17
N LEU A 233 25.06 -15.59 -14.07
CA LEU A 233 23.64 -15.54 -13.72
C LEU A 233 23.14 -16.86 -13.15
N GLU A 234 23.49 -17.99 -13.77
CA GLU A 234 23.12 -19.32 -13.28
C GLU A 234 23.65 -19.57 -11.88
N THR A 235 24.85 -19.09 -11.55
CA THR A 235 25.37 -19.21 -10.18
C THR A 235 24.54 -18.47 -9.14
N LEU A 236 23.73 -17.47 -9.53
CA LEU A 236 22.87 -16.73 -8.61
C LEU A 236 21.51 -17.39 -8.42
N PHE A 237 21.14 -18.31 -9.30
CA PHE A 237 19.81 -18.92 -9.35
C PHE A 237 19.75 -20.24 -8.57
N ALA A 238 18.60 -20.53 -7.99
CA ALA A 238 18.30 -21.88 -7.53
C ALA A 238 18.12 -22.79 -8.76
N ASP A 239 18.42 -24.08 -8.62
CA ASP A 239 18.29 -25.02 -9.74
C ASP A 239 16.86 -25.05 -10.32
N ASP A 240 15.86 -24.90 -9.45
CA ASP A 240 14.44 -24.85 -9.77
C ASP A 240 13.86 -23.43 -9.73
N ILE A 241 14.67 -22.42 -10.08
CA ILE A 241 14.19 -21.05 -10.24
C ILE A 241 12.99 -21.00 -11.21
N ALA A 242 11.99 -20.19 -10.87
CA ALA A 242 10.90 -19.87 -11.77
C ALA A 242 10.80 -18.36 -12.01
N LEU A 243 10.56 -17.98 -13.27
CA LEU A 243 10.24 -16.63 -13.68
C LEU A 243 8.78 -16.57 -14.13
N MET A 244 8.04 -15.58 -13.62
CA MET A 244 6.67 -15.28 -14.06
C MET A 244 6.62 -13.84 -14.59
N ALA A 245 6.04 -13.65 -15.76
CA ALA A 245 5.88 -12.33 -16.37
C ALA A 245 4.40 -11.96 -16.59
N ASP A 246 4.03 -10.77 -16.14
CA ASP A 246 2.70 -10.19 -16.30
C ASP A 246 2.78 -8.87 -17.09
N GLY A 247 2.26 -8.90 -18.31
CA GLY A 247 2.12 -7.73 -19.18
C GLY A 247 0.69 -7.19 -19.27
N GLY A 248 -0.20 -7.64 -18.38
CA GLY A 248 -1.60 -7.26 -18.37
C GLY A 248 -2.28 -7.60 -19.69
N HIS A 249 -3.15 -6.70 -20.14
CA HIS A 249 -3.90 -6.85 -21.38
C HIS A 249 -3.20 -6.25 -22.60
N THR A 250 -2.16 -5.44 -22.40
CA THR A 250 -1.60 -4.57 -23.44
C THR A 250 -0.19 -4.97 -23.87
N VAL A 251 0.63 -5.49 -22.95
CA VAL A 251 2.04 -5.79 -23.21
C VAL A 251 2.22 -7.29 -23.47
N LYS A 252 2.76 -7.63 -24.64
CA LYS A 252 3.16 -9.01 -24.95
C LYS A 252 4.50 -9.31 -24.29
N VAL A 253 4.48 -10.22 -23.33
CA VAL A 253 5.70 -10.75 -22.69
C VAL A 253 6.39 -11.78 -23.60
N VAL A 254 7.72 -11.89 -23.49
CA VAL A 254 8.54 -12.87 -24.23
C VAL A 254 8.08 -14.29 -23.91
N THR A 255 8.05 -14.60 -22.62
CA THR A 255 7.52 -15.85 -22.08
C THR A 255 6.76 -15.54 -20.80
N ARG A 256 5.66 -16.25 -20.57
CA ARG A 256 4.82 -16.12 -19.38
C ARG A 256 5.44 -16.80 -18.15
N ILE A 257 5.82 -18.08 -18.26
CA ILE A 257 6.53 -18.85 -17.24
C ILE A 257 7.81 -19.43 -17.82
N THR A 258 8.92 -19.34 -17.08
CA THR A 258 10.17 -20.04 -17.41
C THR A 258 10.70 -20.70 -16.14
N GLU A 259 11.19 -21.92 -16.26
CA GLU A 259 11.70 -22.71 -15.14
C GLU A 259 13.09 -23.26 -15.48
N GLY A 260 13.93 -23.37 -14.44
CA GLY A 260 15.30 -23.86 -14.53
C GLY A 260 16.31 -22.74 -14.77
N LYS A 261 17.49 -22.87 -14.16
CA LYS A 261 18.51 -21.81 -14.14
C LYS A 261 19.03 -21.41 -15.52
N GLU A 262 19.36 -22.39 -16.37
CA GLU A 262 19.91 -22.17 -17.72
C GLU A 262 18.96 -21.33 -18.58
N ARG A 263 17.72 -21.82 -18.75
CA ARG A 263 16.68 -21.13 -19.53
C ARG A 263 16.34 -19.75 -18.97
N THR A 264 16.33 -19.62 -17.64
CA THR A 264 16.04 -18.33 -17.00
C THR A 264 17.19 -17.35 -17.21
N ALA A 265 18.45 -17.80 -17.19
CA ALA A 265 19.62 -16.96 -17.43
C ALA A 265 19.64 -16.45 -18.87
N GLU A 266 19.45 -17.34 -19.85
CA GLU A 266 19.33 -16.98 -21.27
C GLU A 266 18.20 -15.98 -21.50
N LEU A 267 17.02 -16.24 -20.92
CA LEU A 267 15.86 -15.35 -21.06
C LEU A 267 16.14 -13.98 -20.44
N MET A 268 16.72 -13.92 -19.24
CA MET A 268 17.02 -12.65 -18.59
C MET A 268 18.08 -11.85 -19.34
N GLN A 269 19.09 -12.52 -19.90
CA GLN A 269 20.08 -11.88 -20.74
C GLN A 269 19.45 -11.31 -22.02
N TYR A 270 18.60 -12.08 -22.69
CA TYR A 270 17.87 -11.63 -23.87
C TYR A 270 16.98 -10.42 -23.55
N VAL A 271 16.19 -10.50 -22.47
CA VAL A 271 15.30 -9.42 -22.05
C VAL A 271 16.09 -8.15 -21.75
N TYR A 272 17.22 -8.28 -21.06
CA TYR A 272 18.09 -7.15 -20.77
C TYR A 272 18.63 -6.52 -22.05
N ALA A 273 19.27 -7.31 -22.91
CA ALA A 273 19.88 -6.83 -24.15
C ALA A 273 18.88 -6.13 -25.09
N MET A 274 17.67 -6.68 -25.21
CA MET A 274 16.67 -6.19 -26.16
C MET A 274 15.81 -5.03 -25.66
N PHE A 275 15.52 -4.99 -24.34
CA PHE A 275 14.50 -4.08 -23.82
C PHE A 275 14.99 -3.14 -22.71
N LEU A 276 15.99 -3.55 -21.93
CA LEU A 276 16.39 -2.86 -20.70
C LEU A 276 17.76 -2.19 -20.79
N ASN A 277 18.59 -2.58 -21.76
CA ASN A 277 19.88 -1.94 -21.99
C ASN A 277 19.69 -0.44 -22.29
N GLY A 278 20.53 0.40 -21.67
CA GLY A 278 20.42 1.86 -21.73
C GLY A 278 19.26 2.47 -20.93
N LYS A 279 18.48 1.67 -20.19
CA LYS A 279 17.46 2.17 -19.25
C LYS A 279 18.07 2.42 -17.88
N GLU A 280 17.52 3.39 -17.15
CA GLU A 280 17.93 3.64 -15.77
C GLU A 280 17.46 2.46 -14.90
N CYS A 281 18.40 1.80 -14.22
CA CYS A 281 18.13 0.70 -13.30
C CYS A 281 18.18 1.21 -11.85
N VAL A 282 17.11 1.00 -11.09
CA VAL A 282 16.99 1.47 -9.70
C VAL A 282 16.63 0.29 -8.79
N PHE A 283 17.43 0.08 -7.75
CA PHE A 283 17.11 -0.88 -6.69
C PHE A 283 16.02 -0.31 -5.76
N ASN A 284 15.04 -1.14 -5.41
CA ASN A 284 14.00 -0.82 -4.44
C ASN A 284 13.56 -2.05 -3.64
N TYR A 285 12.67 -1.85 -2.68
CA TYR A 285 11.94 -2.93 -2.02
C TYR A 285 10.45 -2.83 -2.35
N ILE A 286 9.92 -3.90 -2.92
CA ILE A 286 8.53 -4.05 -3.32
C ILE A 286 7.91 -5.12 -2.45
N ASN A 287 6.87 -4.77 -1.69
CA ASN A 287 6.20 -5.69 -0.77
C ASN A 287 7.23 -6.49 0.05
N HIS A 288 8.12 -5.77 0.73
CA HIS A 288 9.21 -6.32 1.56
C HIS A 288 10.19 -7.26 0.86
N GLN A 289 10.30 -7.18 -0.47
CA GLN A 289 11.24 -7.99 -1.24
C GLN A 289 12.11 -7.11 -2.13
N PRO A 290 13.39 -7.46 -2.33
CA PRO A 290 14.28 -6.73 -3.23
C PRO A 290 13.72 -6.74 -4.64
N ALA A 291 13.83 -5.59 -5.31
CA ALA A 291 13.31 -5.40 -6.64
C ALA A 291 14.22 -4.48 -7.45
N LEU A 292 14.15 -4.66 -8.77
CA LEU A 292 14.77 -3.76 -9.74
C LEU A 292 13.69 -3.08 -10.57
N TRP A 293 13.76 -1.76 -10.65
CA TRP A 293 12.99 -0.95 -11.57
C TRP A 293 13.84 -0.57 -12.75
N PHE A 294 13.30 -0.75 -13.96
CA PHE A 294 13.86 -0.19 -15.17
C PHE A 294 12.99 0.99 -15.60
N LYS A 295 13.61 2.16 -15.74
CA LYS A 295 12.93 3.39 -16.12
C LYS A 295 13.35 3.86 -17.50
N ASN A 296 12.37 4.42 -18.22
CA ASN A 296 12.58 5.12 -19.47
C ASN A 296 12.00 6.53 -19.34
N ASN A 297 12.84 7.55 -19.45
CA ASN A 297 12.45 8.95 -19.27
C ASN A 297 11.68 9.19 -17.95
N GLY A 298 12.20 8.65 -16.84
CA GLY A 298 11.59 8.77 -15.51
C GLY A 298 10.38 7.86 -15.24
N LYS A 299 9.80 7.21 -16.27
CA LYS A 299 8.67 6.28 -16.11
C LYS A 299 9.17 4.86 -15.91
N VAL A 300 8.67 4.16 -14.87
CA VAL A 300 8.93 2.72 -14.67
C VAL A 300 8.27 1.94 -15.80
N ILE A 301 9.06 1.16 -16.54
CA ILE A 301 8.60 0.30 -17.66
C ILE A 301 8.69 -1.19 -17.33
N SER A 302 9.45 -1.55 -16.29
CA SER A 302 9.51 -2.91 -15.76
C SER A 302 9.84 -2.86 -14.28
N CYS A 303 9.15 -3.68 -13.50
CA CYS A 303 9.45 -3.95 -12.10
C CYS A 303 9.70 -5.46 -11.95
N MET A 304 10.90 -5.85 -11.50
CA MET A 304 11.25 -7.23 -11.22
C MET A 304 11.39 -7.42 -9.72
N VAL A 305 10.59 -8.29 -9.12
CA VAL A 305 10.66 -8.61 -7.68
C VAL A 305 11.32 -9.97 -7.51
N PHE A 306 12.28 -10.06 -6.60
CA PHE A 306 13.10 -11.24 -6.39
C PHE A 306 12.77 -11.93 -5.07
N GLN A 307 12.56 -13.24 -5.13
CA GLN A 307 12.48 -14.11 -3.96
C GLN A 307 13.76 -14.90 -3.82
N PHE A 308 14.34 -14.88 -2.62
CA PHE A 308 15.53 -15.63 -2.28
C PHE A 308 15.14 -16.91 -1.54
N ASP A 309 15.85 -18.01 -1.79
CA ASP A 309 15.78 -19.21 -0.96
C ASP A 309 16.65 -19.09 0.31
N ASN A 310 16.86 -20.20 1.00
CA ASN A 310 17.67 -20.30 2.21
C ASN A 310 19.18 -20.19 1.98
N GLU A 311 19.63 -20.46 0.76
CA GLU A 311 21.01 -20.37 0.33
C GLU A 311 21.34 -19.01 -0.29
N LYS A 312 20.38 -18.08 -0.26
CA LYS A 312 20.44 -16.74 -0.88
C LYS A 312 20.56 -16.80 -2.41
N LYS A 313 20.06 -17.87 -3.03
CA LYS A 313 19.87 -17.96 -4.48
C LYS A 313 18.49 -17.41 -4.85
N PHE A 314 18.35 -16.95 -6.08
CA PHE A 314 17.05 -16.49 -6.58
C PHE A 314 16.17 -17.71 -6.86
N LYS A 315 15.07 -17.80 -6.13
CA LYS A 315 14.05 -18.84 -6.25
C LYS A 315 12.95 -18.47 -7.22
N ASN A 316 12.48 -17.21 -7.15
CA ASN A 316 11.47 -16.70 -8.05
C ASN A 316 11.82 -15.29 -8.52
N ILE A 317 11.53 -15.01 -9.80
CA ILE A 317 11.57 -13.67 -10.38
C ILE A 317 10.16 -13.33 -10.88
N TYR A 318 9.55 -12.30 -10.32
CA TYR A 318 8.25 -11.81 -10.76
C TYR A 318 8.45 -10.53 -11.57
N SER A 319 8.20 -10.60 -12.88
CA SER A 319 8.38 -9.50 -13.83
C SER A 319 7.04 -8.86 -14.16
N ILE A 320 6.82 -7.64 -13.67
CA ILE A 320 5.62 -6.85 -13.91
C ILE A 320 5.97 -5.80 -14.96
N VAL A 321 5.34 -5.90 -16.13
CA VAL A 321 5.48 -4.95 -17.25
C VAL A 321 4.12 -4.37 -17.67
N ASP A 322 3.03 -4.77 -17.01
CA ASP A 322 1.71 -4.17 -17.15
C ASP A 322 1.75 -2.66 -16.81
N PRO A 323 1.53 -1.75 -17.77
CA PRO A 323 1.58 -0.32 -17.54
C PRO A 323 0.58 0.17 -16.48
N ASP A 324 -0.58 -0.49 -16.36
CA ASP A 324 -1.62 -0.08 -15.42
C ASP A 324 -1.15 -0.33 -13.99
N LYS A 325 -0.51 -1.48 -13.74
CA LYS A 325 0.10 -1.81 -12.44
C LYS A 325 1.34 -0.96 -12.15
N LEU A 326 2.12 -0.61 -13.16
CA LEU A 326 3.33 0.20 -12.97
C LEU A 326 3.03 1.69 -12.74
N ASN A 327 1.87 2.19 -13.16
CA ASN A 327 1.48 3.59 -12.94
C ASN A 327 1.44 3.95 -11.44
N SER A 328 1.12 3.00 -10.55
CA SER A 328 1.11 3.26 -9.10
C SER A 328 2.51 3.48 -8.51
N LEU A 329 3.55 3.00 -9.20
CA LEU A 329 4.96 3.27 -8.89
C LEU A 329 5.42 4.62 -9.47
N TYR A 330 4.81 5.08 -10.57
CA TYR A 330 5.12 6.34 -11.24
C TYR A 330 4.54 7.56 -10.51
N LEU A 331 3.26 7.51 -10.12
CA LEU A 331 2.51 8.61 -9.48
C LEU A 331 3.02 9.03 -8.09
N ARG A 332 4.15 8.49 -7.64
CA ARG A 332 4.75 8.75 -6.33
C ARG A 332 6.20 9.26 -6.37
N ASN A 333 6.89 9.11 -7.51
CA ASN A 333 8.23 9.67 -7.70
C ASN A 333 8.19 11.12 -8.18
N GLU A 334 7.16 11.50 -8.95
CA GLU A 334 6.68 12.87 -8.85
C GLU A 334 5.96 12.93 -7.52
N GLY A 335 6.58 13.56 -6.53
CA GLY A 335 5.98 13.71 -5.22
C GLY A 335 4.55 14.22 -5.34
N PHE A 336 3.82 14.13 -4.24
CA PHE A 336 2.68 14.99 -3.94
C PHE A 336 3.10 16.46 -4.18
N ASN A 337 3.12 16.88 -5.44
CA ASN A 337 3.46 18.23 -5.82
C ASN A 337 2.17 18.96 -5.48
N GLY A 338 2.19 19.63 -4.32
CA GLY A 338 1.08 20.44 -3.80
C GLY A 338 0.39 21.26 -4.89
N ASN A 339 1.13 21.60 -5.96
CA ASN A 339 0.68 22.15 -7.24
C ASN A 339 -0.63 21.62 -7.83
N LYS A 340 -1.05 20.34 -7.70
CA LYS A 340 -2.35 19.91 -8.27
C LYS A 340 -3.53 20.32 -7.38
N ILE A 341 -3.32 20.34 -6.06
CA ILE A 341 -4.28 20.91 -5.10
C ILE A 341 -4.18 22.44 -5.13
N ASP A 342 -3.00 23.03 -5.25
CA ASP A 342 -2.80 24.48 -5.36
C ASP A 342 -3.35 25.05 -6.68
N LYS A 343 -3.31 24.30 -7.79
CA LYS A 343 -4.04 24.63 -9.05
C LYS A 343 -5.56 24.50 -8.89
N LEU A 344 -6.04 23.52 -8.12
CA LEU A 344 -7.46 23.38 -7.82
C LEU A 344 -7.94 24.49 -6.85
N LEU A 345 -7.07 24.94 -5.94
CA LEU A 345 -7.37 26.03 -4.99
C LEU A 345 -7.26 27.42 -5.63
N SER A 346 -6.33 27.62 -6.57
CA SER A 346 -6.23 28.88 -7.33
C SER A 346 -7.33 29.06 -8.39
N SER A 347 -7.97 27.98 -8.82
CA SER A 347 -9.16 28.05 -9.69
C SER A 347 -10.48 28.23 -8.92
N LEU A 348 -10.47 28.02 -7.60
CA LEU A 348 -11.64 28.20 -6.72
C LEU A 348 -11.66 29.56 -6.00
N ASN A 349 -10.65 30.40 -6.21
CA ASN A 349 -10.62 31.79 -5.73
C ASN A 349 -10.30 32.75 -6.89
N PRO A 350 -11.31 33.12 -7.72
CA PRO A 350 -11.18 34.26 -8.60
C PRO A 350 -11.56 35.52 -7.82
N ASN A 351 -10.55 36.20 -7.26
CA ASN A 351 -10.60 37.52 -6.60
C ASN A 351 -11.42 37.66 -5.32
#